data_AF-A0A1M6H5Q9-F1
#
_entry.id   AF-A0A1M6H5Q9-F1
#
_cell.length_a   1.000
_cell.length_b   1.000
_cell.length_c   1.000
_cell.angle_alpha   90.00
_cell.angle_beta   90.00
_cell.angle_gamma   90.00
#
_symmetry.space_group_name_H-M   'P 1'
#
loop_
_entity.id
_entity.type
_entity.pdbx_description
1 polymer ?
#
loop_
_entity_poly.entity_id
_entity_poly.type
_entity_poly.pdbx_seq_one_letter_code
_entity_poly.pdbx_strand_id
1 'polypeptide(L)'
;MADEPIFERAPGEKYEDNRSRLNVFFGVFTRKFWKLITLNFMFILFNLPAIIISYFLCTFLVMLFMPEAGNSAEEFSLLVLYSGFPTVMFFMAVPLITVGPAQAGLTYLLRCYSYEMPTFDWSDFKDKMKENLKQGIFASLINLFILLFLIMDLYLYPQVSGGNALFSVANGLMIMVFILFLMASLYIYPMMVTYRLRLRDIYKNAVLFALARFVPNLAVLILCFLLVIGPSLVFSATSSSIVLALIYVYYLALGFTLPGLVINFMINPAMDKYLNKPKQGG
;
A
#
# COMPACT_ATOMS: atom_id res chain seq x y z
N MET A 1 29.93 8.62 2.17
CA MET A 1 30.47 9.20 3.42
C MET A 1 29.28 9.46 4.31
N ALA A 2 29.20 8.75 5.43
CA ALA A 2 28.20 9.01 6.45
C ALA A 2 28.63 10.29 7.16
N ASP A 3 27.71 11.24 7.34
CA ASP A 3 27.96 12.35 8.26
C ASP A 3 28.03 11.74 9.67
N GLU A 4 29.25 11.55 10.16
CA GLU A 4 29.50 11.32 11.57
C GLU A 4 28.95 12.52 12.36
N PRO A 5 28.39 12.28 13.56
CA PRO A 5 27.87 13.36 14.37
C PRO A 5 29.02 14.36 14.67
N ILE A 6 28.78 15.63 14.34
CA ILE A 6 29.74 16.75 14.48
C ILE A 6 30.19 16.98 15.95
N PHE A 7 29.56 16.29 16.91
CA PHE A 7 29.92 16.35 18.32
C PHE A 7 29.91 14.94 18.95
N GLU A 8 31.05 14.52 19.52
CA GLU A 8 31.10 13.43 20.50
C GLU A 8 30.18 13.80 21.67
N ARG A 9 29.16 12.97 21.92
CA ARG A 9 28.17 13.24 22.97
C ARG A 9 28.73 12.86 24.35
N ALA A 10 28.43 13.69 25.35
CA ALA A 10 28.67 13.35 26.75
C ALA A 10 27.73 12.20 27.19
N PRO A 11 28.18 11.29 28.08
CA PRO A 11 27.36 10.18 28.57
C PRO A 11 26.16 10.71 29.37
N GLY A 12 24.94 10.49 28.85
CA GLY A 12 23.67 10.80 29.54
C GLY A 12 22.70 11.68 28.76
N GLU A 13 23.11 12.33 27.67
CA GLU A 13 22.19 13.14 26.86
C GLU A 13 21.27 12.27 25.99
N LYS A 14 19.96 12.39 26.22
CA LYS A 14 18.96 11.84 25.30
C LYS A 14 18.82 12.78 24.11
N TYR A 15 19.10 12.28 22.91
CA TYR A 15 18.81 13.01 21.69
C TYR A 15 17.30 13.10 21.49
N GLU A 16 16.76 14.30 21.66
CA GLU A 16 15.39 14.62 21.26
C GLU A 16 15.41 15.23 19.86
N ASP A 17 14.91 14.50 18.88
CA ASP A 17 14.70 15.02 17.54
C ASP A 17 13.46 15.92 17.52
N ASN A 18 13.69 17.23 17.57
CA ASN A 18 12.63 18.25 17.58
C ASN A 18 12.02 18.52 16.20
N ARG A 19 12.42 17.79 15.14
CA ARG A 19 11.85 18.00 13.80
C ARG A 19 10.42 17.48 13.73
N SER A 20 9.55 18.24 13.07
CA SER A 20 8.23 17.74 12.69
C SER A 20 8.35 16.47 11.85
N ARG A 21 7.47 15.50 12.10
CA ARG A 21 7.36 14.27 11.32
C ARG A 21 7.27 14.55 9.82
N LEU A 22 6.56 15.60 9.40
CA LEU A 22 6.52 15.97 7.97
C LEU A 22 7.88 16.40 7.42
N ASN A 23 8.67 17.15 8.20
CA ASN A 23 10.02 17.55 7.77
C ASN A 23 10.95 16.34 7.65
N VAL A 24 10.82 15.37 8.57
CA VAL A 24 11.54 14.10 8.47
C VAL A 24 11.12 13.33 7.22
N PHE A 25 9.82 13.25 6.92
CA PHE A 25 9.32 12.59 5.71
C PHE A 25 9.93 13.18 4.43
N PHE A 26 9.82 14.50 4.25
CA PHE A 26 10.36 15.16 3.05
C PHE A 26 11.91 15.11 3.02
N GLY A 27 12.56 15.20 4.18
CA GLY A 27 14.01 15.01 4.28
C GLY A 27 14.44 13.62 3.81
N VAL A 28 13.73 12.56 4.23
CA VAL A 28 13.97 11.18 3.79
C VAL A 28 13.66 11.01 2.31
N PHE A 29 12.51 11.51 1.84
CA PHE A 29 12.09 11.42 0.45
C PHE A 29 13.13 12.02 -0.50
N THR A 30 13.61 13.23 -0.22
CA THR A 30 14.60 13.91 -1.07
C THR A 30 15.98 13.25 -0.97
N ARG A 31 16.48 12.97 0.24
CA ARG A 31 17.82 12.36 0.43
C ARG A 31 17.93 10.95 -0.13
N LYS A 32 16.84 10.17 -0.05
CA LYS A 32 16.79 8.78 -0.52
C LYS A 32 16.03 8.62 -1.82
N PHE A 33 15.78 9.69 -2.57
CA PHE A 33 14.99 9.67 -3.81
C PHE A 33 15.45 8.56 -4.78
N TRP A 34 16.74 8.52 -5.09
CA TRP A 34 17.31 7.50 -5.98
C TRP A 34 17.21 6.09 -5.39
N LYS A 35 17.37 5.95 -4.08
CA LYS A 35 17.21 4.66 -3.41
C LYS A 35 15.75 4.18 -3.46
N LEU A 36 14.78 5.09 -3.31
CA LEU A 36 13.36 4.75 -3.45
C LEU A 36 13.06 4.23 -4.87
N ILE A 37 13.69 4.81 -5.90
CA ILE A 37 13.57 4.29 -7.27
C ILE A 37 14.17 2.89 -7.37
N THR A 38 15.38 2.68 -6.84
CA THR A 38 16.01 1.35 -6.81
C THR A 38 15.14 0.31 -6.08
N LEU A 39 14.58 0.65 -4.93
CA LEU A 39 13.67 -0.23 -4.18
C LEU A 39 12.40 -0.53 -4.97
N ASN A 40 11.89 0.43 -5.75
CA ASN A 40 10.71 0.22 -6.58
C ASN A 40 10.98 -0.82 -7.66
N PHE A 41 12.13 -0.73 -8.34
CA PHE A 41 12.55 -1.74 -9.32
C PHE A 41 12.81 -3.11 -8.69
N MET A 42 13.45 -3.15 -7.51
CA MET A 42 13.62 -4.39 -6.77
C MET A 42 12.26 -5.03 -6.45
N PHE A 43 11.30 -4.24 -5.96
CA PHE A 43 9.97 -4.74 -5.67
C PHE A 43 9.26 -5.24 -6.93
N ILE A 44 9.28 -4.48 -8.03
CA ILE A 44 8.71 -4.89 -9.32
C ILE A 44 9.22 -6.27 -9.75
N LEU A 45 10.53 -6.51 -9.66
CA LEU A 45 11.15 -7.78 -10.04
C LEU A 45 10.56 -8.97 -9.28
N PHE A 46 10.42 -8.86 -7.95
CA PHE A 46 9.88 -9.95 -7.13
C PHE A 46 8.35 -9.98 -7.07
N ASN A 47 7.68 -8.92 -7.51
CA ASN A 47 6.23 -8.78 -7.55
C ASN A 47 5.64 -9.10 -8.94
N LEU A 48 6.45 -9.55 -9.91
CA LEU A 48 6.03 -9.91 -11.27
C LEU A 48 4.78 -10.82 -11.33
N PRO A 49 4.64 -11.88 -10.51
CA PRO A 49 3.42 -12.69 -10.49
C PRO A 49 2.16 -11.87 -10.18
N ALA A 50 2.25 -10.94 -9.23
CA ALA A 50 1.13 -10.06 -8.89
C ALA A 50 0.84 -9.05 -10.01
N ILE A 51 1.86 -8.56 -10.72
CA ILE A 51 1.69 -7.68 -11.90
C ILE A 51 0.94 -8.42 -13.02
N ILE A 52 1.27 -9.69 -13.28
CA ILE A 52 0.59 -10.51 -14.29
C ILE A 52 -0.89 -10.70 -13.91
N ILE A 53 -1.17 -11.08 -12.66
CA ILE A 53 -2.55 -11.19 -12.15
C ILE A 53 -3.29 -9.86 -12.28
N SER A 54 -2.61 -8.75 -11.98
CA SER A 54 -3.16 -7.40 -12.05
C SER A 54 -3.54 -6.98 -13.47
N TYR A 55 -2.79 -7.41 -14.48
CA TYR A 55 -3.12 -7.16 -15.88
C TYR A 55 -4.43 -7.84 -16.33
N PHE A 56 -4.64 -9.09 -15.91
CA PHE A 56 -5.92 -9.77 -16.15
C PHE A 56 -7.05 -9.13 -15.33
N LEU A 57 -6.78 -8.78 -14.07
CA LEU A 57 -7.77 -8.17 -13.20
C LEU A 57 -8.20 -6.79 -13.70
N CYS A 58 -7.31 -5.94 -14.22
CA CYS A 58 -7.70 -4.62 -14.72
C CYS A 58 -8.65 -4.73 -15.92
N THR A 59 -8.36 -5.67 -16.83
CA THR A 59 -9.21 -5.98 -17.98
C THR A 59 -10.59 -6.47 -17.51
N PHE A 60 -10.62 -7.39 -16.54
CA PHE A 60 -11.85 -7.88 -15.93
C PHE A 60 -12.67 -6.76 -15.27
N LEU A 61 -12.04 -5.88 -14.48
CA LEU A 61 -12.73 -4.78 -13.80
C LEU A 61 -13.34 -3.77 -14.79
N VAL A 62 -12.64 -3.46 -15.88
CA VAL A 62 -13.17 -2.58 -16.93
C VAL A 62 -14.39 -3.21 -17.58
N MET A 63 -14.33 -4.50 -17.96
CA MET A 63 -15.50 -5.20 -18.52
C MET A 63 -16.67 -5.28 -17.53
N LEU A 64 -16.36 -5.44 -16.24
CA LEU A 64 -17.36 -5.59 -15.18
C LEU A 64 -18.11 -4.27 -14.92
N PHE A 65 -17.38 -3.16 -14.78
CA PHE A 65 -17.97 -1.87 -14.38
C PHE A 65 -18.29 -0.94 -15.55
N MET A 66 -17.71 -1.17 -16.73
CA MET A 66 -17.91 -0.37 -17.94
C MET A 66 -18.15 -1.27 -19.16
N PRO A 67 -19.24 -2.06 -19.18
CA PRO A 67 -19.47 -3.07 -20.22
C PRO A 67 -19.57 -2.47 -21.63
N GLU A 68 -20.11 -1.25 -21.75
CA GLU A 68 -20.23 -0.54 -23.04
C GLU A 68 -18.88 -0.22 -23.69
N ALA A 69 -17.79 -0.19 -22.92
CA ALA A 69 -16.45 0.04 -23.45
C ALA A 69 -15.94 -1.13 -24.30
N GLY A 70 -16.57 -2.31 -24.23
CA GLY A 70 -16.22 -3.47 -25.06
C GLY A 70 -16.63 -3.36 -26.53
N ASN A 71 -17.39 -2.32 -26.90
CA ASN A 71 -17.92 -2.15 -28.25
C ASN A 71 -16.86 -1.70 -29.28
N SER A 72 -15.72 -1.15 -28.82
CA SER A 72 -14.58 -0.82 -29.68
C SER A 72 -13.26 -1.22 -29.03
N ALA A 73 -12.37 -1.85 -29.82
CA ALA A 73 -11.10 -2.35 -29.29
C ALA A 73 -10.14 -1.23 -28.85
N GLU A 74 -10.20 -0.08 -29.52
CA GLU A 74 -9.36 1.08 -29.21
C GLU A 74 -9.79 1.78 -27.91
N GLU A 75 -11.09 2.05 -27.74
CA GLU A 75 -11.59 2.66 -26.49
C GLU A 75 -11.39 1.74 -25.30
N PHE A 76 -11.62 0.44 -25.48
CA PHE A 76 -11.35 -0.56 -24.46
C PHE A 76 -9.89 -0.52 -24.00
N SER A 77 -8.94 -0.54 -24.95
CA SER A 77 -7.51 -0.53 -24.65
C SER A 77 -7.08 0.76 -23.92
N LEU A 78 -7.59 1.92 -24.36
CA LEU A 78 -7.34 3.19 -23.71
C LEU A 78 -7.91 3.24 -22.29
N LEU A 79 -9.12 2.72 -22.09
CA LEU A 79 -9.76 2.69 -20.78
C LEU A 79 -9.05 1.76 -19.80
N VAL A 80 -8.56 0.61 -20.26
CA VAL A 80 -7.71 -0.30 -19.46
C VAL A 80 -6.44 0.41 -19.01
N LEU A 81 -5.78 1.15 -19.90
CA LEU A 81 -4.55 1.87 -19.59
C LEU A 81 -4.82 3.06 -18.65
N TYR A 82 -5.89 3.81 -18.93
CA TYR A 82 -6.18 5.05 -18.22
C TYR A 82 -6.86 4.86 -16.86
N SER A 83 -7.80 3.92 -16.74
CA SER A 83 -8.65 3.74 -15.55
C SER A 83 -8.43 2.40 -14.86
N GLY A 84 -8.35 1.31 -15.63
CA GLY A 84 -8.17 -0.05 -15.10
C GLY A 84 -6.84 -0.19 -14.38
N PHE A 85 -5.74 0.11 -15.07
CA PHE A 85 -4.39 -0.06 -14.53
C PHE A 85 -4.13 0.78 -13.28
N PRO A 86 -4.47 2.09 -13.20
CA PRO A 86 -4.33 2.86 -11.96
C PRO A 86 -5.16 2.31 -10.80
N THR A 87 -6.35 1.78 -11.07
CA THR A 87 -7.21 1.16 -10.04
C THR A 87 -6.55 -0.07 -9.45
N VAL A 88 -6.02 -0.97 -10.28
CA VAL A 88 -5.34 -2.17 -9.78
C VAL A 88 -3.99 -1.82 -9.14
N MET A 89 -3.29 -0.82 -9.69
CA MET A 89 -2.07 -0.28 -9.08
C MET A 89 -2.33 0.25 -7.66
N PHE A 90 -3.48 0.88 -7.41
CA PHE A 90 -3.88 1.31 -6.06
C PHE A 90 -4.03 0.10 -5.12
N PHE A 91 -4.66 -1.00 -5.57
CA PHE A 91 -4.75 -2.25 -4.80
C PHE A 91 -3.43 -3.03 -4.68
N MET A 92 -2.39 -2.66 -5.43
CA MET A 92 -1.05 -3.18 -5.22
C MET A 92 -0.24 -2.30 -4.25
N ALA A 93 -0.40 -0.98 -4.34
CA ALA A 93 0.24 0.00 -3.47
C ALA A 93 -0.28 -0.09 -2.02
N VAL A 94 -1.59 -0.25 -1.87
CA VAL A 94 -2.24 -0.74 -0.64
C VAL A 94 -2.18 -2.27 -0.73
N PRO A 95 -1.43 -2.99 0.11
CA PRO A 95 -0.89 -4.31 -0.22
C PRO A 95 -1.92 -5.45 -0.21
N LEU A 96 -2.86 -5.42 -1.16
CA LEU A 96 -3.92 -6.40 -1.35
C LEU A 96 -3.55 -7.38 -2.45
N ILE A 97 -2.99 -6.87 -3.55
CA ILE A 97 -2.49 -7.65 -4.68
C ILE A 97 -0.97 -7.54 -4.69
N THR A 98 -0.31 -8.52 -4.09
CA THR A 98 1.15 -8.53 -4.01
C THR A 98 1.69 -9.94 -3.81
N VAL A 99 2.93 -10.18 -4.19
CA VAL A 99 3.74 -11.30 -3.72
C VAL A 99 4.15 -11.00 -2.28
N GLY A 100 3.45 -11.58 -1.32
CA GLY A 100 3.58 -11.18 0.09
C GLY A 100 4.99 -11.19 0.67
N PRO A 101 5.88 -12.16 0.34
CA PRO A 101 7.28 -12.09 0.76
C PRO A 101 7.99 -10.83 0.24
N ALA A 102 7.78 -10.46 -1.03
CA ALA A 102 8.36 -9.24 -1.61
C ALA A 102 7.84 -7.98 -0.89
N GLN A 103 6.54 -7.96 -0.54
CA GLN A 103 5.95 -6.87 0.23
C GLN A 103 6.55 -6.77 1.64
N ALA A 104 6.85 -7.90 2.30
CA ALA A 104 7.52 -7.89 3.58
C ALA A 104 8.93 -7.26 3.48
N GLY A 105 9.71 -7.65 2.47
CA GLY A 105 11.01 -7.03 2.20
C GLY A 105 10.92 -5.52 1.97
N LEU A 106 9.99 -5.09 1.11
CA LEU A 106 9.76 -3.67 0.83
C LEU A 106 9.35 -2.89 2.08
N THR A 107 8.39 -3.43 2.82
CA THR A 107 7.83 -2.79 4.02
C THR A 107 8.89 -2.61 5.10
N TYR A 108 9.76 -3.60 5.30
CA TYR A 108 10.86 -3.48 6.25
C TYR A 108 11.79 -2.30 5.91
N LEU A 109 12.22 -2.19 4.66
CA LEU A 109 13.12 -1.10 4.24
C LEU A 109 12.45 0.27 4.35
N LEU A 110 11.19 0.39 3.94
CA LEU A 110 10.44 1.65 4.04
C LEU A 110 10.19 2.03 5.50
N ARG A 111 9.99 1.06 6.40
CA ARG A 111 9.99 1.27 7.85
C ARG A 111 11.33 1.80 8.32
N CYS A 112 12.45 1.18 7.93
CA CYS A 112 13.78 1.66 8.31
C CYS A 112 14.01 3.09 7.81
N TYR A 113 13.60 3.41 6.58
CA TYR A 113 13.68 4.78 6.04
C TYR A 113 12.82 5.76 6.84
N SER A 114 11.62 5.36 7.26
CA SER A 114 10.73 6.20 8.07
C SER A 114 11.28 6.55 9.46
N TYR A 115 12.24 5.76 9.95
CA TYR A 115 12.96 5.97 11.20
C TYR A 115 14.42 6.39 10.98
N GLU A 116 14.79 6.73 9.74
CA GLU A 116 16.16 7.10 9.36
C GLU A 116 17.24 6.07 9.76
N MET A 117 16.87 4.80 9.88
CA MET A 117 17.79 3.72 10.21
C MET A 117 18.66 3.34 8.99
N PRO A 118 19.94 3.02 9.19
CA PRO A 118 20.81 2.54 8.13
C PRO A 118 20.34 1.17 7.62
N THR A 119 20.51 0.91 6.32
CA THR A 119 20.08 -0.31 5.65
C THR A 119 21.08 -0.74 4.59
N PHE A 120 21.21 -2.05 4.41
CA PHE A 120 21.84 -2.66 3.25
C PHE A 120 20.74 -3.16 2.31
N ASP A 121 20.28 -2.25 1.45
CA ASP A 121 19.02 -2.35 0.70
C ASP A 121 18.75 -3.74 0.08
N TRP A 122 19.72 -4.35 -0.59
CA TRP A 122 19.52 -5.66 -1.25
C TRP A 122 19.52 -6.86 -0.29
N SER A 123 20.47 -6.93 0.65
CA SER A 123 20.57 -8.05 1.58
C SER A 123 19.38 -8.04 2.54
N ASP A 124 19.08 -6.88 3.12
CA ASP A 124 17.99 -6.69 4.08
C ASP A 124 16.63 -7.04 3.44
N PHE A 125 16.43 -6.64 2.18
CA PHE A 125 15.23 -7.01 1.43
C PHE A 125 15.07 -8.53 1.34
N LYS A 126 16.11 -9.23 0.87
CA LYS A 126 16.08 -10.69 0.68
C LYS A 126 15.95 -11.44 1.99
N ASP A 127 16.62 -11.00 3.04
CA ASP A 127 16.56 -11.66 4.35
C ASP A 127 15.15 -11.55 4.92
N LYS A 128 14.52 -10.37 4.82
CA LYS A 128 13.15 -10.17 5.30
C LYS A 128 12.09 -10.88 4.48
N MET A 129 12.30 -11.00 3.16
CA MET A 129 11.48 -11.87 2.32
C MET A 129 11.52 -13.33 2.80
N LYS A 130 12.73 -13.85 3.05
CA LYS A 130 12.93 -15.25 3.45
C LYS A 130 12.36 -15.54 4.84
N GLU A 131 12.61 -14.66 5.80
CA GLU A 131 12.06 -14.78 7.16
C GLU A 131 10.53 -14.86 7.16
N ASN A 132 9.87 -14.11 6.28
CA ASN A 132 8.41 -14.00 6.22
C ASN A 132 7.81 -14.77 5.05
N LEU A 133 8.52 -15.73 4.44
CA LEU A 133 8.09 -16.37 3.20
C LEU A 133 6.72 -17.05 3.35
N LYS A 134 6.56 -17.89 4.38
CA LYS A 134 5.31 -18.62 4.62
C LYS A 134 4.18 -17.68 5.00
N GLN A 135 4.40 -16.78 5.95
CA GLN A 135 3.37 -15.84 6.41
C GLN A 135 2.95 -14.87 5.31
N GLY A 136 3.92 -14.39 4.52
CA GLY A 136 3.71 -13.52 3.37
C GLY A 136 2.86 -14.17 2.30
N ILE A 137 3.16 -15.42 1.90
CA ILE A 137 2.36 -16.14 0.88
C ILE A 137 0.91 -16.27 1.32
N PHE A 138 0.67 -16.73 2.55
CA PHE A 138 -0.71 -16.85 3.05
C PHE A 138 -1.40 -15.48 3.16
N ALA A 139 -0.68 -14.44 3.58
CA ALA A 139 -1.23 -13.09 3.60
C ALA A 139 -1.65 -12.61 2.22
N SER A 140 -0.81 -12.81 1.19
CA SER A 140 -1.15 -12.43 -0.19
C SER A 140 -2.35 -13.19 -0.74
N LEU A 141 -2.48 -14.49 -0.44
CA LEU A 141 -3.61 -15.29 -0.89
C LEU A 141 -4.92 -14.86 -0.21
N ILE A 142 -4.88 -14.65 1.11
CA ILE A 142 -6.04 -14.18 1.87
C ILE A 142 -6.47 -12.79 1.37
N ASN A 143 -5.52 -11.87 1.19
CA ASN A 143 -5.82 -10.53 0.73
C ASN A 143 -6.43 -10.52 -0.68
N LEU A 144 -5.85 -11.27 -1.61
CA LEU A 144 -6.36 -11.39 -2.97
C LEU A 144 -7.76 -12.02 -2.98
N PHE A 145 -7.98 -13.09 -2.20
CA PHE A 145 -9.28 -13.75 -2.11
C PHE A 145 -10.36 -12.81 -1.57
N ILE A 146 -10.11 -12.12 -0.45
CA ILE A 146 -11.06 -11.17 0.14
C ILE A 146 -11.34 -10.01 -0.82
N LEU A 147 -10.31 -9.51 -1.51
CA LEU A 147 -10.48 -8.45 -2.51
C LEU A 147 -11.43 -8.89 -3.64
N LEU A 148 -11.19 -10.06 -4.24
CA LEU A 148 -12.04 -10.58 -5.32
C LEU A 148 -13.46 -10.83 -4.84
N PHE A 149 -13.62 -11.41 -3.65
CA PHE A 149 -14.93 -11.66 -3.03
C PHE A 149 -15.71 -10.35 -2.85
N LEU A 150 -15.09 -9.32 -2.25
CA LEU A 150 -15.76 -8.05 -2.01
C LEU A 150 -16.06 -7.27 -3.31
N ILE A 151 -15.19 -7.34 -4.32
CA ILE A 151 -15.47 -6.72 -5.63
C ILE A 151 -16.69 -7.38 -6.28
N MET A 152 -16.77 -8.71 -6.26
CA MET A 152 -17.92 -9.44 -6.80
C MET A 152 -19.19 -9.11 -6.04
N ASP A 153 -19.14 -9.04 -4.71
CA ASP A 153 -20.29 -8.67 -3.89
C ASP A 153 -20.79 -7.25 -4.23
N LEU A 154 -19.87 -6.27 -4.32
CA LEU A 154 -20.21 -4.88 -4.66
C LEU A 154 -20.85 -4.75 -6.05
N TYR A 155 -20.50 -5.64 -6.99
CA TYR A 155 -21.10 -5.67 -8.32
C TYR A 155 -22.47 -6.36 -8.34
N LEU A 156 -22.59 -7.54 -7.72
CA LEU A 156 -23.81 -8.35 -7.78
C LEU A 156 -24.93 -7.82 -6.91
N TYR A 157 -24.60 -7.24 -5.74
CA TYR A 157 -25.60 -6.85 -4.75
C TYR A 157 -26.61 -5.80 -5.26
N PRO A 158 -26.19 -4.72 -5.95
CA PRO A 158 -27.13 -3.78 -6.56
C PRO A 158 -28.05 -4.43 -7.61
N GLN A 159 -27.55 -5.41 -8.37
CA GLN A 159 -28.29 -6.05 -9.47
C GLN A 159 -29.43 -6.96 -8.96
N VAL A 160 -29.22 -7.61 -7.82
CA VAL A 160 -30.19 -8.53 -7.20
C VAL A 160 -31.21 -7.77 -6.32
N SER A 161 -30.87 -6.55 -5.89
CA SER A 161 -31.63 -5.80 -4.88
C SER A 161 -33.04 -5.32 -5.30
N GLY A 162 -33.35 -5.30 -6.60
CA GLY A 162 -34.67 -4.92 -7.11
C GLY A 162 -35.14 -3.51 -6.72
N GLY A 163 -34.25 -2.63 -6.27
CA GLY A 163 -34.57 -1.25 -5.89
C GLY A 163 -35.18 -1.06 -4.49
N ASN A 164 -35.21 -2.07 -3.60
CA ASN A 164 -35.75 -1.86 -2.25
C ASN A 164 -34.75 -1.09 -1.35
N ALA A 165 -35.27 -0.14 -0.56
CA ALA A 165 -34.48 0.70 0.35
C ALA A 165 -33.64 -0.09 1.38
N LEU A 166 -34.12 -1.26 1.84
CA LEU A 166 -33.36 -2.14 2.74
C LEU A 166 -32.08 -2.67 2.09
N PHE A 167 -32.13 -3.00 0.80
CA PHE A 167 -30.95 -3.43 0.06
C PHE A 167 -30.00 -2.26 -0.22
N SER A 168 -30.49 -1.02 -0.35
CA SER A 168 -29.59 0.14 -0.45
C SER A 168 -28.74 0.33 0.82
N VAL A 169 -29.33 0.12 2.00
CA VAL A 169 -28.60 0.18 3.29
C VAL A 169 -27.52 -0.90 3.37
N ALA A 170 -27.85 -2.13 2.97
CA ALA A 170 -26.90 -3.23 2.99
C ALA A 170 -25.76 -3.05 1.97
N ASN A 171 -26.01 -2.43 0.81
CA ASN A 171 -24.96 -2.03 -0.12
C ASN A 171 -23.99 -1.02 0.53
N GLY A 172 -24.53 -0.02 1.24
CA GLY A 172 -23.71 0.93 2.02
C GLY A 172 -22.83 0.24 3.07
N LEU A 173 -23.36 -0.79 3.75
CA LEU A 173 -22.59 -1.60 4.69
C LEU A 173 -21.46 -2.38 4.01
N MET A 174 -21.70 -2.94 2.82
CA MET A 174 -20.66 -3.64 2.05
C MET A 174 -19.52 -2.71 1.64
N ILE A 175 -19.84 -1.49 1.20
CA ILE A 175 -18.83 -0.45 0.91
C ILE A 175 -18.03 -0.12 2.18
N MET A 176 -18.70 0.00 3.33
CA MET A 176 -18.02 0.25 4.61
C MET A 176 -17.07 -0.90 4.98
N VAL A 177 -17.49 -2.15 4.83
CA VAL A 177 -16.64 -3.34 5.05
C VAL A 177 -15.46 -3.34 4.10
N PHE A 178 -15.67 -2.99 2.83
CA PHE A 178 -14.60 -2.87 1.86
C PHE A 178 -13.56 -1.82 2.27
N ILE A 179 -14.00 -0.61 2.64
CA ILE A 179 -13.12 0.45 3.13
C ILE A 179 -12.38 0.00 4.40
N LEU A 180 -13.05 -0.63 5.35
CA LEU A 180 -12.41 -1.16 6.56
C LEU A 180 -11.34 -2.21 6.24
N PHE A 181 -11.57 -3.05 5.24
CA PHE A 181 -10.59 -4.03 4.78
C PHE A 181 -9.37 -3.36 4.13
N LEU A 182 -9.57 -2.33 3.29
CA LEU A 182 -8.48 -1.49 2.77
C LEU A 182 -7.67 -0.88 3.91
N MET A 183 -8.32 -0.36 4.95
CA MET A 183 -7.66 0.26 6.11
C MET A 183 -6.90 -0.78 6.93
N ALA A 184 -7.46 -1.96 7.14
CA ALA A 184 -6.79 -3.06 7.84
C ALA A 184 -5.52 -3.49 7.09
N SER A 185 -5.56 -3.54 5.75
CA SER A 185 -4.42 -3.96 4.94
C SER A 185 -3.17 -3.07 5.11
N LEU A 186 -3.34 -1.80 5.50
CA LEU A 186 -2.25 -0.88 5.83
C LEU A 186 -1.37 -1.38 6.98
N TYR A 187 -1.90 -2.22 7.86
CA TYR A 187 -1.22 -2.71 9.06
C TYR A 187 -0.61 -4.10 8.89
N ILE A 188 -1.09 -4.91 7.95
CA ILE A 188 -0.75 -6.35 7.84
C ILE A 188 0.76 -6.55 7.71
N TYR A 189 1.37 -5.97 6.66
CA TYR A 189 2.79 -6.15 6.40
C TYR A 189 3.67 -5.39 7.39
N PRO A 190 3.37 -4.14 7.81
CA PRO A 190 4.13 -3.48 8.86
C PRO A 190 4.17 -4.29 10.16
N MET A 191 3.04 -4.89 10.57
CA MET A 191 3.00 -5.75 11.76
C MET A 191 3.79 -7.05 11.56
N MET A 192 3.66 -7.67 10.39
CA MET A 192 4.34 -8.93 10.05
C MET A 192 5.86 -8.81 10.18
N VAL A 193 6.45 -7.71 9.70
CA VAL A 193 7.92 -7.54 9.71
C VAL A 193 8.46 -6.98 11.02
N THR A 194 7.60 -6.38 11.85
CA THR A 194 8.01 -5.70 13.09
C THR A 194 7.82 -6.59 14.32
N TYR A 195 6.72 -7.35 14.37
CA TYR A 195 6.34 -8.11 15.56
C TYR A 195 6.24 -9.60 15.27
N ARG A 196 6.63 -10.42 16.24
CA ARG A 196 6.51 -11.88 16.17
C ARG A 196 5.09 -12.32 16.51
N LEU A 197 4.18 -12.14 15.55
CA LEU A 197 2.77 -12.52 15.66
C LEU A 197 2.42 -13.67 14.72
N ARG A 198 1.42 -14.46 15.08
CA ARG A 198 0.81 -15.43 14.15
C ARG A 198 -0.08 -14.69 13.17
N LEU A 199 -0.23 -15.23 11.96
CA LEU A 199 -1.01 -14.60 10.90
C LEU A 199 -2.45 -14.25 11.34
N ARG A 200 -3.12 -15.14 12.06
CA ARG A 200 -4.46 -14.87 12.62
C ARG A 200 -4.48 -13.65 13.54
N ASP A 201 -3.45 -13.49 14.35
CA ASP A 201 -3.33 -12.39 15.31
C ASP A 201 -3.01 -11.08 14.58
N ILE A 202 -2.22 -11.13 13.48
CA ILE A 202 -1.98 -9.99 12.59
C ILE A 202 -3.30 -9.46 12.02
N TYR A 203 -4.14 -10.31 11.42
CA TYR A 203 -5.40 -9.87 10.82
C TYR A 203 -6.39 -9.33 11.87
N LYS A 204 -6.50 -9.99 13.03
CA LYS A 204 -7.34 -9.49 14.13
C LYS A 204 -6.89 -8.10 14.60
N ASN A 205 -5.59 -7.93 14.80
CA ASN A 205 -5.03 -6.65 15.23
C ASN A 205 -5.18 -5.59 14.13
N ALA A 206 -5.04 -5.97 12.86
CA ALA A 206 -5.20 -5.05 11.73
C ALA A 206 -6.61 -4.47 11.66
N VAL A 207 -7.63 -5.30 11.83
CA VAL A 207 -9.03 -4.85 11.90
C VAL A 207 -9.27 -3.97 13.13
N LEU A 208 -8.71 -4.34 14.28
CA LEU A 208 -8.81 -3.51 15.50
C LEU A 208 -8.18 -2.13 15.29
N PHE A 209 -7.02 -2.04 14.66
CA PHE A 209 -6.39 -0.77 14.32
C PHE A 209 -7.16 0.03 13.27
N ALA A 210 -7.73 -0.65 12.27
CA ALA A 210 -8.59 -0.05 11.27
C ALA A 210 -9.77 0.69 11.92
N LEU A 211 -10.44 0.03 12.87
CA LEU A 211 -11.57 0.58 13.63
C LEU A 211 -11.12 1.66 14.63
N ALA A 212 -10.11 1.38 15.47
CA ALA A 212 -9.67 2.28 16.52
C ALA A 212 -9.11 3.61 16.00
N ARG A 213 -8.53 3.60 14.79
CA ARG A 213 -7.96 4.78 14.13
C ARG A 213 -8.60 5.05 12.79
N PHE A 214 -9.93 4.96 12.71
CA PHE A 214 -10.67 5.08 11.45
C PHE A 214 -10.29 6.35 10.66
N VAL A 215 -10.44 7.55 11.24
CA VAL A 215 -10.18 8.81 10.53
C VAL A 215 -8.72 8.94 10.05
N PRO A 216 -7.68 8.73 10.88
CA PRO A 216 -6.29 8.73 10.40
C PRO A 216 -6.02 7.72 9.29
N ASN A 217 -6.55 6.51 9.39
CA ASN A 217 -6.36 5.47 8.38
C ASN A 217 -7.04 5.83 7.06
N LEU A 218 -8.20 6.46 7.12
CA LEU A 218 -8.92 6.95 5.95
C LEU A 218 -8.11 8.06 5.25
N ALA A 219 -7.51 8.97 6.02
CA ALA A 219 -6.62 10.00 5.46
C ALA A 219 -5.40 9.39 4.76
N VAL A 220 -4.80 8.33 5.32
CA VAL A 220 -3.69 7.60 4.67
C VAL A 220 -4.17 6.94 3.37
N LEU A 221 -5.34 6.30 3.37
CA LEU A 221 -5.90 5.72 2.14
C LEU A 221 -6.19 6.77 1.07
N ILE A 222 -6.77 7.91 1.44
CA ILE A 222 -7.03 9.02 0.51
C ILE A 222 -5.71 9.54 -0.05
N LEU A 223 -4.67 9.67 0.77
CA LEU A 223 -3.35 10.10 0.29
C LEU A 223 -2.75 9.07 -0.69
N CYS A 224 -2.83 7.78 -0.40
CA CYS A 224 -2.43 6.73 -1.33
C CYS A 224 -3.25 6.76 -2.63
N PHE A 225 -4.56 6.98 -2.54
CA PHE A 225 -5.45 7.12 -3.68
C PHE A 225 -5.04 8.31 -4.54
N LEU A 226 -4.76 9.48 -3.94
CA LEU A 226 -4.31 10.66 -4.66
C LEU A 226 -2.94 10.47 -5.30
N LEU A 227 -2.02 9.77 -4.65
CA LEU A 227 -0.70 9.49 -5.21
C LEU A 227 -0.77 8.55 -6.42
N VAL A 228 -1.67 7.56 -6.40
CA VAL A 228 -1.78 6.58 -7.48
C VAL A 228 -2.77 7.00 -8.56
N ILE A 229 -4.00 7.38 -8.21
CA ILE A 229 -5.05 7.74 -9.17
C ILE A 229 -5.02 9.23 -9.53
N GLY A 230 -4.53 10.11 -8.65
CA GLY A 230 -4.45 11.55 -8.95
C GLY A 230 -3.72 11.90 -10.25
N PRO A 231 -2.57 11.26 -10.58
CA PRO A 231 -1.91 11.45 -11.87
C PRO A 231 -2.80 11.11 -13.07
N SER A 232 -3.65 10.09 -12.98
CA SER A 232 -4.58 9.76 -14.06
C SER A 232 -5.66 10.85 -14.23
N LEU A 233 -6.12 11.52 -13.17
CA LEU A 233 -7.06 12.64 -13.33
C LEU A 233 -6.49 13.80 -14.20
N VAL A 234 -5.16 13.93 -14.32
CA VAL A 234 -4.54 14.89 -15.24
C VAL A 234 -4.69 14.46 -16.70
N PHE A 235 -4.64 13.15 -16.98
CA PHE A 235 -4.88 12.65 -18.33
C PHE A 235 -6.33 12.86 -18.78
N SER A 236 -7.34 12.66 -17.92
CA SER A 236 -8.73 12.94 -18.33
C SER A 236 -8.98 14.40 -18.69
N ALA A 237 -8.22 15.34 -18.10
CA ALA A 237 -8.30 16.74 -18.44
C ALA A 237 -7.56 17.11 -19.73
N THR A 238 -6.51 16.36 -20.10
CA THR A 238 -5.59 16.76 -21.19
C THR A 238 -5.71 15.88 -22.43
N SER A 239 -6.11 14.63 -22.28
CA SER A 239 -6.15 13.58 -23.32
C SER A 239 -4.84 13.43 -24.11
N SER A 240 -3.69 13.79 -23.50
CA SER A 240 -2.38 13.77 -24.14
C SER A 240 -1.64 12.47 -23.89
N SER A 241 -1.22 11.79 -24.97
CA SER A 241 -0.42 10.57 -24.90
C SER A 241 0.93 10.78 -24.20
N ILE A 242 1.49 12.00 -24.25
CA ILE A 242 2.73 12.35 -23.55
C ILE A 242 2.50 12.33 -22.04
N VAL A 243 1.38 12.91 -21.59
CA VAL A 243 1.00 12.91 -20.16
C VAL A 243 0.81 11.47 -19.68
N LEU A 244 0.15 10.63 -20.49
CA LEU A 244 -0.01 9.21 -20.17
C LEU A 244 1.34 8.50 -20.01
N ALA A 245 2.28 8.69 -20.94
CA ALA A 245 3.61 8.11 -20.85
C ALA A 245 4.35 8.54 -19.57
N LEU A 246 4.27 9.83 -19.19
CA LEU A 246 4.89 10.34 -17.96
C LEU A 246 4.28 9.72 -16.69
N ILE A 247 2.97 9.45 -16.68
CA ILE A 247 2.31 8.75 -15.56
C ILE A 247 2.88 7.34 -15.39
N TYR A 248 3.11 6.62 -16.48
CA TYR A 248 3.72 5.28 -16.42
C TYR A 248 5.18 5.31 -15.98
N VAL A 249 5.95 6.32 -16.41
CA VAL A 249 7.31 6.55 -15.90
C VAL A 249 7.27 6.79 -14.38
N TYR A 250 6.31 7.58 -13.90
CA TYR A 250 6.10 7.78 -12.46
C TYR A 250 5.77 6.47 -11.72
N TYR A 251 4.86 5.64 -12.24
CA TYR A 251 4.52 4.35 -11.62
C TYR A 251 5.73 3.40 -11.58
N LEU A 252 6.52 3.34 -12.65
CA LEU A 252 7.75 2.54 -12.70
C LEU A 252 8.83 3.02 -11.74
N ALA A 253 8.91 4.34 -11.50
CA ALA A 253 9.90 4.92 -10.62
C ALA A 253 9.50 4.85 -9.13
N LEU A 254 8.24 5.20 -8.80
CA LEU A 254 7.82 5.47 -7.42
C LEU A 254 6.44 4.91 -7.05
N GLY A 255 5.77 4.20 -7.96
CA GLY A 255 4.39 3.78 -7.79
C GLY A 255 4.11 2.91 -6.56
N PHE A 256 5.10 2.14 -6.08
CA PHE A 256 4.97 1.34 -4.85
C PHE A 256 5.70 1.97 -3.67
N THR A 257 6.89 2.54 -3.90
CA THR A 257 7.73 3.04 -2.81
C THR A 257 7.24 4.34 -2.21
N LEU A 258 6.63 5.25 -2.98
CA LEU A 258 6.10 6.49 -2.42
C LEU A 258 4.84 6.27 -1.58
N PRO A 259 3.79 5.58 -2.05
CA PRO A 259 2.67 5.19 -1.19
C PRO A 259 3.13 4.33 -0.01
N GLY A 260 4.03 3.38 -0.24
CA GLY A 260 4.58 2.54 0.84
C GLY A 260 5.35 3.33 1.90
N LEU A 261 6.08 4.38 1.51
CA LEU A 261 6.77 5.27 2.45
C LEU A 261 5.75 6.05 3.28
N VAL A 262 4.70 6.59 2.65
CA VAL A 262 3.59 7.27 3.36
C VAL A 262 2.94 6.34 4.38
N ILE A 263 2.61 5.12 3.99
CA ILE A 263 2.01 4.11 4.87
C ILE A 263 2.93 3.86 6.07
N ASN A 264 4.19 3.51 5.82
CA ASN A 264 5.14 3.21 6.90
C ASN A 264 5.40 4.41 7.81
N PHE A 265 5.41 5.62 7.26
CA PHE A 265 5.63 6.83 8.04
C PHE A 265 4.44 7.21 8.94
N MET A 266 3.21 6.88 8.54
CA MET A 266 2.00 7.17 9.33
C MET A 266 1.63 6.04 10.29
N ILE A 267 1.82 4.79 9.86
CA ILE A 267 1.31 3.59 10.53
C ILE A 267 2.28 3.04 11.58
N ASN A 268 3.60 3.06 11.33
CA ASN A 268 4.55 2.47 12.29
C ASN A 268 4.49 3.10 13.70
N PRO A 269 4.44 4.44 13.86
CA PRO A 269 4.30 5.05 15.19
C PRO A 269 2.97 4.69 15.87
N ALA A 270 1.91 4.50 15.08
CA ALA A 270 0.63 4.04 15.58
C ALA A 270 0.78 2.69 16.27
N MET A 271 1.38 1.75 15.56
CA MET A 271 1.58 0.39 16.02
C MET A 271 2.52 0.36 17.23
N ASP A 272 3.64 1.06 17.17
CA ASP A 272 4.61 1.08 18.26
C ASP A 272 3.99 1.58 19.58
N LYS A 273 3.09 2.58 19.52
CA LYS A 273 2.38 3.07 20.72
C LYS A 273 1.55 1.98 21.43
N TYR A 274 0.96 1.05 20.69
CA TYR A 274 0.01 0.06 21.24
C TYR A 274 0.59 -1.35 21.37
N LEU A 275 1.58 -1.70 20.57
CA LEU A 275 2.19 -3.03 20.53
C LEU A 275 3.55 -3.08 21.24
N ASN A 276 4.34 -2.00 21.24
CA ASN A 276 5.50 -1.92 22.12
C ASN A 276 5.04 -1.44 23.50
N LYS A 277 4.69 -2.40 24.37
CA LYS A 277 4.76 -2.11 25.80
C LYS A 277 6.25 -1.97 26.16
N PRO A 278 6.68 -0.93 26.90
CA PRO A 278 7.94 -1.05 27.61
C PRO A 278 7.82 -2.31 28.46
N LYS A 279 8.87 -3.14 28.50
CA LYS A 279 9.00 -4.12 29.59
C LYS A 279 8.91 -3.31 30.88
N GLN A 280 7.72 -3.24 31.49
CA GLN A 280 7.63 -2.84 32.88
C GLN A 280 8.42 -3.90 33.62
N GLY A 281 9.54 -3.48 34.20
CA GLY A 281 10.47 -4.35 34.90
C GLY A 281 9.74 -5.15 35.97
N GLY A 282 10.02 -6.45 35.96
CA GLY A 282 9.95 -7.34 37.11
C GLY A 282 11.33 -7.94 37.27
#